data_AF-A0A1Y3NB58-F1
#
_entry.id   AF-A0A1Y3NB58-F1
#
_cell.length_a   1.000
_cell.length_b   1.000
_cell.length_c   1.000
_cell.angle_alpha   90.00
_cell.angle_beta   90.00
_cell.angle_gamma   90.00
#
_symmetry.space_group_name_H-M   'P 1'
#
loop_
_entity.id
_entity.type
_entity.pdbx_description
1 polymer ?
#
loop_
_entity_poly.entity_id
_entity_poly.type
_entity_poly.pdbx_seq_one_letter_code
_entity_poly.pdbx_strand_id
1 'polypeptide(L)'
;MKNITLLSLVVSVFTGKALADCFSTSLGYSCCSSTNKIVYTDSDGNWGIENNKWCGIGTCWANKLGYPCCLQSKIVVEKDSDGEWSVEYGEWCGI
;
A
#
# COMPACT_ATOMS: atom_id res chain seq x y z
N MET A 1 -14.37 32.38 -38.76
CA MET A 1 -13.12 31.58 -38.71
C MET A 1 -12.30 32.05 -37.52
N LYS A 2 -12.42 31.40 -36.37
CA LYS A 2 -11.55 31.62 -35.21
C LYS A 2 -11.08 30.25 -34.74
N ASN A 3 -9.90 29.89 -35.21
CA ASN A 3 -9.18 28.70 -34.80
C ASN A 3 -8.57 28.98 -33.43
N ILE A 4 -9.02 28.24 -32.41
CA ILE A 4 -8.38 28.25 -31.09
C ILE A 4 -7.77 26.86 -30.93
N THR A 5 -6.50 26.75 -31.30
CA THR A 5 -5.65 25.59 -31.00
C THR A 5 -5.44 25.56 -29.49
N LEU A 6 -6.25 24.77 -28.78
CA LEU A 6 -6.04 24.45 -27.38
C LEU A 6 -4.84 23.50 -27.27
N LEU A 7 -3.71 24.04 -26.81
CA LEU A 7 -2.55 23.28 -26.36
C LEU A 7 -3.02 22.24 -25.33
N SER A 8 -2.86 20.96 -25.63
CA SER A 8 -3.02 19.87 -24.66
C SER A 8 -1.99 20.04 -23.55
N LEU A 9 -2.43 20.58 -22.42
CA LEU A 9 -1.76 20.44 -21.13
C LEU A 9 -2.01 19.01 -20.63
N VAL A 10 -1.19 18.07 -21.10
CA VAL A 10 -1.00 16.80 -20.38
C VAL A 10 -0.20 17.11 -19.13
N VAL A 11 -0.91 17.53 -18.08
CA VAL A 11 -0.39 17.47 -16.72
C VAL A 11 -0.43 16.01 -16.32
N SER A 12 0.66 15.29 -16.63
CA SER A 12 0.90 13.97 -16.07
C SER A 12 1.14 14.16 -14.57
N VAL A 13 0.06 14.14 -13.80
CA VAL A 13 0.16 13.99 -12.34
C VAL A 13 0.75 12.61 -12.12
N PHE A 14 2.07 12.54 -11.91
CA PHE A 14 2.67 11.40 -11.26
C PHE A 14 2.17 11.44 -9.82
N THR A 15 0.97 10.90 -9.59
CA THR A 15 0.57 10.48 -8.26
C THR A 15 1.52 9.36 -7.88
N GLY A 16 2.67 9.71 -7.30
CA GLY A 16 3.47 8.75 -6.56
C GLY A 16 2.55 8.20 -5.47
N LYS A 17 2.00 7.01 -5.71
CA LYS A 17 1.32 6.26 -4.66
C LYS A 17 2.34 6.16 -3.54
N ALA A 18 2.08 6.83 -2.41
CA ALA A 18 2.78 6.57 -1.18
C ALA A 18 2.45 5.12 -0.83
N LEU A 19 3.30 4.19 -1.29
CA LEU A 19 3.30 2.82 -0.82
C LEU A 19 3.45 2.91 0.70
N ALA A 20 2.62 2.16 1.42
CA ALA A 20 2.68 2.08 2.87
C ALA A 20 4.16 1.95 3.29
N ASP A 21 4.66 2.88 4.09
CA ASP A 21 6.06 2.85 4.47
C ASP A 21 6.30 1.58 5.29
N CYS A 22 7.22 0.73 4.86
CA CYS A 22 7.51 -0.54 5.51
C CYS A 22 8.99 -0.60 5.86
N PHE A 23 9.34 -1.39 6.88
CA PHE A 23 10.71 -1.49 7.39
C PHE A 23 11.74 -1.82 6.28
N SER A 24 11.33 -2.57 5.26
CA SER A 24 12.25 -3.07 4.23
C SER A 24 12.72 -1.98 3.26
N THR A 25 12.02 -0.84 3.14
CA THR A 25 12.45 0.28 2.28
C THR A 25 13.79 0.84 2.74
N SER A 26 14.00 0.87 4.06
CA SER A 26 15.26 1.29 4.68
C SER A 26 16.43 0.32 4.40
N LEU A 27 16.10 -0.92 4.04
CA LEU A 27 17.06 -1.98 3.67
C LEU A 27 17.24 -2.12 2.15
N GLY A 28 16.57 -1.29 1.35
CA GLY A 28 16.62 -1.33 -0.13
C GLY A 28 15.66 -2.33 -0.78
N TYR A 29 14.68 -2.85 -0.04
CA TYR A 29 13.67 -3.78 -0.55
C TYR A 29 12.29 -3.11 -0.59
N SER A 30 11.51 -3.40 -1.64
CA SER A 30 10.15 -2.88 -1.79
C SER A 30 9.19 -3.42 -0.72
N CYS A 31 8.13 -2.69 -0.40
CA CYS A 31 7.03 -3.23 0.39
C CYS A 31 6.22 -4.23 -0.44
N CYS A 32 5.69 -5.26 0.21
CA CYS A 32 4.75 -6.15 -0.45
C CYS A 32 3.46 -5.38 -0.77
N SER A 33 3.01 -5.46 -2.01
CA SER A 33 1.92 -4.66 -2.58
C SER A 33 0.67 -5.47 -2.93
N SER A 34 0.79 -6.79 -2.86
CA SER A 34 -0.19 -7.78 -3.31
C SER A 34 -0.27 -9.01 -2.41
N THR A 35 0.67 -9.19 -1.49
CA THR A 35 0.69 -10.31 -0.54
C THR A 35 0.98 -9.85 0.89
N ASN A 36 0.25 -10.45 1.82
CA ASN A 36 0.54 -10.44 3.26
C ASN A 36 1.08 -11.81 3.73
N LYS A 37 1.41 -12.72 2.80
CA LYS A 37 1.91 -14.05 3.13
C LYS A 37 3.36 -13.96 3.61
N ILE A 38 3.54 -14.18 4.91
CA ILE A 38 4.86 -14.28 5.53
C ILE A 38 5.52 -15.58 5.07
N VAL A 39 6.68 -15.45 4.43
CA VAL A 39 7.53 -16.59 4.04
C VAL A 39 8.79 -16.69 4.89
N TYR A 40 9.18 -15.59 5.53
CA TYR A 40 10.34 -15.50 6.40
C TYR A 40 10.16 -14.35 7.41
N THR A 41 10.72 -14.50 8.61
CA THR A 41 10.68 -13.49 9.66
C THR A 41 12.06 -13.40 10.31
N ASP A 42 12.55 -12.19 10.50
CA ASP A 42 13.80 -11.90 11.20
C ASP A 42 13.65 -10.71 12.17
N SER A 43 14.76 -10.14 12.61
CA SER A 43 14.80 -8.98 13.51
C SER A 43 14.31 -7.68 12.88
N ASP A 44 14.36 -7.57 11.55
CA ASP A 44 13.92 -6.39 10.83
C ASP A 44 12.40 -6.42 10.62
N GLY A 45 11.85 -7.59 10.33
CA GLY A 45 10.41 -7.80 10.30
C GLY A 45 9.96 -9.05 9.54
N ASN A 46 8.74 -8.98 9.02
CA ASN A 46 8.13 -10.04 8.24
C ASN A 46 8.38 -9.83 6.75
N TRP A 47 8.78 -10.88 6.06
CA TRP A 47 9.15 -10.85 4.65
C TRP A 47 8.19 -11.68 3.81
N GLY A 48 7.87 -11.15 2.64
CA GLY A 48 7.12 -11.80 1.57
C GLY A 48 7.98 -11.94 0.31
N ILE A 49 7.44 -12.64 -0.68
CA ILE A 49 8.01 -12.71 -2.03
C ILE A 49 6.93 -12.35 -3.05
N GLU A 50 7.23 -11.38 -3.91
CA GLU A 50 6.38 -10.92 -5.01
C GLU A 50 7.21 -10.84 -6.28
N ASN A 51 6.71 -11.36 -7.41
CA ASN A 51 7.43 -11.34 -8.68
C ASN A 51 8.88 -11.83 -8.57
N ASN A 52 9.10 -12.91 -7.80
CA ASN A 52 10.41 -13.48 -7.50
C ASN A 52 11.39 -12.53 -6.79
N LYS A 53 10.90 -11.47 -6.12
CA LYS A 53 11.70 -10.51 -5.34
C LYS A 53 11.25 -10.49 -3.89
N TRP A 54 12.20 -10.29 -2.99
CA TRP A 54 11.93 -10.04 -1.59
C TRP A 54 11.20 -8.72 -1.39
N CYS A 55 10.22 -8.73 -0.51
CA CYS A 55 9.50 -7.54 -0.09
C CYS A 55 9.21 -7.55 1.41
N GLY A 56 9.18 -6.38 2.03
CA GLY A 56 8.79 -6.22 3.43
C GLY A 56 7.28 -6.20 3.57
N ILE A 57 6.76 -7.03 4.47
CA ILE A 57 5.36 -6.97 4.87
C ILE A 57 5.25 -5.87 5.93
N GLY A 58 4.53 -4.81 5.58
CA GLY A 58 4.34 -3.64 6.46
C GLY A 58 3.73 -4.04 7.80
N THR A 59 4.16 -3.38 8.87
CA THR A 59 3.48 -3.47 10.16
C THR A 59 2.11 -2.83 10.05
N CYS A 60 1.08 -3.63 10.26
CA CYS A 60 -0.29 -3.22 10.13
C CYS A 60 -1.04 -3.62 11.39
N TRP A 61 -1.62 -2.60 12.01
CA TRP A 61 -2.26 -2.70 13.32
C TRP A 61 -3.52 -3.57 13.25
N ALA A 62 -4.23 -3.56 12.12
CA ALA A 62 -5.45 -4.34 11.90
C ALA A 62 -5.25 -5.87 12.01
N ASN A 63 -4.06 -6.38 11.69
CA ASN A 63 -3.74 -7.80 11.86
C ASN A 63 -3.93 -8.26 13.32
N LYS A 64 -3.67 -7.37 14.30
CA LYS A 64 -3.86 -7.68 15.73
C LYS A 64 -5.33 -7.85 16.10
N LEU A 65 -6.23 -7.28 15.30
CA LEU A 65 -7.67 -7.34 15.46
C LEU A 65 -8.30 -8.45 14.59
N GLY A 66 -7.49 -9.19 13.83
CA GLY A 66 -7.95 -10.25 12.93
C GLY A 66 -8.38 -9.76 11.53
N TYR A 67 -8.04 -8.52 11.17
CA TYR A 67 -8.35 -7.94 9.87
C TYR A 67 -7.10 -7.83 9.00
N PRO A 68 -7.20 -8.05 7.68
CA PRO A 68 -6.09 -7.88 6.76
C PRO A 68 -5.68 -6.41 6.63
N CYS A 69 -4.55 -6.19 6.00
CA CYS A 69 -4.06 -4.86 5.66
C CYS A 69 -4.48 -4.50 4.24
N CYS A 70 -4.78 -3.23 4.03
CA CYS A 70 -5.08 -2.75 2.69
C CYS A 70 -3.78 -2.75 1.88
N LEU A 71 -3.77 -3.55 0.83
CA LEU A 71 -2.63 -3.75 -0.06
C LEU A 71 -2.49 -2.58 -1.02
N GLN A 72 -3.61 -2.08 -1.54
CA GLN A 72 -3.63 -1.01 -2.54
C GLN A 72 -4.46 0.19 -2.10
N SER A 73 -5.53 -0.05 -1.34
CA SER A 73 -6.43 1.03 -0.95
C SER A 73 -5.81 1.86 0.17
N LYS A 74 -5.77 3.17 -0.04
CA LYS A 74 -5.47 4.18 0.99
C LYS A 74 -6.65 5.11 1.23
N ILE A 75 -7.84 4.71 0.75
CA ILE A 75 -9.07 5.49 0.94
C ILE A 75 -9.59 5.18 2.34
N VAL A 76 -9.49 6.16 3.23
CA VAL A 76 -10.11 6.07 4.56
C VAL A 76 -11.62 6.14 4.39
N VAL A 77 -12.30 5.01 4.61
CA VAL A 77 -13.78 4.96 4.61
C VAL A 77 -14.33 5.13 6.02
N GLU A 78 -13.53 4.76 7.03
CA GLU A 78 -13.85 4.89 8.44
C GLU A 78 -12.58 5.09 9.25
N LYS A 79 -12.68 5.80 10.37
CA LYS A 79 -11.58 6.01 11.32
C LYS A 79 -12.11 5.90 12.73
N ASP A 80 -11.46 5.11 13.56
CA ASP A 80 -11.82 4.88 14.95
C ASP A 80 -10.59 4.96 15.88
N SER A 81 -10.72 4.38 17.09
CA SER A 81 -9.63 4.34 18.08
C SER A 81 -8.49 3.39 17.70
N ASP A 82 -8.72 2.43 16.81
CA ASP A 82 -7.72 1.46 16.37
C ASP A 82 -6.91 1.98 15.19
N GLY A 83 -7.56 2.68 14.25
CA GLY A 83 -6.88 3.34 13.15
C GLY A 83 -7.79 3.76 12.00
N GLU A 84 -7.20 3.82 10.80
CA GLU A 84 -7.88 4.21 9.56
C GLU A 84 -8.21 2.97 8.73
N TRP A 85 -9.50 2.75 8.47
CA TRP A 85 -10.00 1.57 7.78
C TRP A 85 -10.33 1.87 6.32
N SER A 86 -10.19 0.86 5.47
CA SER A 86 -10.71 0.81 4.10
C SER A 86 -11.49 -0.47 3.84
N VAL A 87 -12.11 -0.53 2.66
CA VAL A 87 -12.65 -1.78 2.11
C VAL A 87 -11.89 -2.11 0.83
N GLU A 88 -11.27 -3.29 0.80
CA GLU A 88 -10.52 -3.79 -0.35
C GLU A 88 -10.99 -5.21 -0.66
N TYR A 89 -11.25 -5.50 -1.95
CA TYR A 89 -11.84 -6.77 -2.40
C TYR A 89 -13.16 -7.16 -1.71
N GLY A 90 -13.89 -6.19 -1.16
CA GLY A 90 -15.13 -6.41 -0.42
C GLY A 90 -14.94 -6.78 1.06
N GLU A 91 -13.71 -6.72 1.57
CA GLU A 91 -13.36 -7.01 2.96
C GLU A 91 -12.79 -5.77 3.66
N TRP A 92 -13.05 -5.66 4.96
CA TRP A 92 -12.47 -4.61 5.80
C TRP A 92 -10.97 -4.83 5.96
N CYS A 93 -10.20 -3.75 5.83
CA CYS A 93 -8.76 -3.80 5.99
C CYS A 93 -8.24 -2.52 6.68
N GLY A 94 -7.11 -2.64 7.39
CA GLY A 94 -6.41 -1.49 7.99
C GLY A 94 -5.43 -0.84 7.03
N ILE A 95 -5.39 0.50 7.03
CA ILE A 95 -4.50 1.34 6.22
C ILE A 95 -3.12 1.49 6.85
#